data_AF-A0A3N5YZ98-F1
#
_entry.id   AF-A0A3N5YZ98-F1
#
_cell.length_a   1.000
_cell.length_b   1.000
_cell.length_c   1.000
_cell.angle_alpha   90.00
_cell.angle_beta   90.00
_cell.angle_gamma   90.00
#
_symmetry.space_group_name_H-M   'P 1'
#
loop_
_entity.id
_entity.type
_entity.pdbx_description
1 polymer ?
#
loop_
_entity_poly.entity_id
_entity_poly.type
_entity_poly.pdbx_seq_one_letter_code
_entity_poly.pdbx_strand_id
1 'polypeptide(L)'
;MRFLRMFSNAVIAGGLGAVYLAMLFLQLNPEVPLYPVNLAPLIVTVGLSYGVHLVAFFYVVTVIRLILSSEFFSPGWVSLRVQSWLLVADAGGVAALMWLNLASYAPMLRHDTSRRMAAGAAALTVCALAFLSVALAHYSFGRRKGRVGGSLVALALVASLVLPLAARGPGASPPLFSRRLEVDQPLRPPRQTTRVVLILVDGGSLDFVSMATLQGKLPNFGRILDSGAAMHLATIRPTQPGPVWTAVATGKLPWKTGVRSAARYRIPAAHDALDLLPDNLFAQGLLSFGLIRATEHSSASLQARTLWSILGSAGLSAGIVNWPLTSPAQP
;
A
#
# COMPACT_ATOMS: atom_id res chain seq x y z
N MET A 1 27.85 23.97 -19.43
CA MET A 1 26.95 24.62 -18.44
C MET A 1 25.46 24.31 -18.62
N ARG A 2 24.89 24.32 -19.83
CA ARG A 2 23.44 24.10 -20.06
C ARG A 2 22.92 22.76 -19.52
N PHE A 3 23.61 21.65 -19.84
CA PHE A 3 23.25 20.31 -19.34
C PHE A 3 23.30 20.22 -17.82
N LEU A 4 24.25 20.89 -17.17
CA LEU A 4 24.34 20.93 -15.72
C LEU A 4 23.15 21.64 -15.06
N ARG A 5 22.61 22.69 -15.70
CA ARG A 5 21.38 23.36 -15.26
C ARG A 5 20.15 22.46 -15.44
N MET A 6 20.08 21.71 -16.53
CA MET A 6 19.01 20.71 -16.74
C MET A 6 19.07 19.62 -15.68
N PHE A 7 20.27 19.11 -15.39
CA PHE A 7 20.51 18.13 -14.34
C PHE A 7 20.08 18.66 -12.97
N SER A 8 20.44 19.89 -12.61
CA SER A 8 20.01 20.52 -11.35
C SER A 8 18.48 20.56 -11.22
N ASN A 9 17.75 20.88 -12.29
CA ASN A 9 16.29 20.86 -12.25
C ASN A 9 15.73 19.44 -12.07
N ALA A 10 16.31 18.45 -12.74
CA ALA A 10 15.93 17.05 -12.61
C ALA A 10 16.21 16.50 -11.21
N VAL A 11 17.32 16.88 -10.57
CA VAL A 11 17.67 16.51 -9.18
C VAL A 11 16.62 17.02 -8.21
N ILE A 12 16.22 18.29 -8.33
CA ILE A 12 15.19 18.88 -7.46
C ILE A 12 13.85 18.15 -7.63
N ALA A 13 13.42 17.93 -8.87
CA ALA A 13 12.18 17.23 -9.16
C ALA A 13 12.22 15.76 -8.67
N GLY A 14 13.25 14.99 -9.02
CA GLY A 14 13.37 13.60 -8.59
C GLY A 14 13.48 13.44 -7.07
N GLY A 15 14.10 14.40 -6.37
CA GLY A 15 14.08 14.47 -4.91
C GLY A 15 12.67 14.69 -4.35
N LEU A 16 11.90 15.62 -4.92
CA LEU A 16 10.50 15.85 -4.52
C LEU A 16 9.60 14.65 -4.87
N GLY A 17 9.75 14.06 -6.04
CA GLY A 17 9.08 12.82 -6.43
C GLY A 17 9.35 11.68 -5.45
N ALA A 18 10.58 11.52 -5.00
CA ALA A 18 10.91 10.54 -3.95
C ALA A 18 10.21 10.85 -2.62
N VAL A 19 10.08 12.12 -2.23
CA VAL A 19 9.32 12.51 -1.03
C VAL A 19 7.84 12.18 -1.19
N TYR A 20 7.22 12.46 -2.34
CA TYR A 20 5.83 12.07 -2.60
C TYR A 20 5.65 10.54 -2.59
N LEU A 21 6.59 9.79 -3.17
CA LEU A 21 6.56 8.33 -3.09
C LEU A 21 6.67 7.85 -1.64
N ALA A 22 7.54 8.42 -0.81
CA ALA A 22 7.60 8.10 0.61
C ALA A 22 6.28 8.39 1.33
N MET A 23 5.55 9.45 0.95
CA MET A 23 4.19 9.71 1.47
C MET A 23 3.23 8.58 1.12
N LEU A 24 3.28 8.00 -0.09
CA LEU A 24 2.47 6.84 -0.47
C LEU A 24 2.74 5.63 0.45
N PHE A 25 4.01 5.32 0.76
CA PHE A 25 4.36 4.28 1.74
C PHE A 25 3.73 4.54 3.10
N LEU A 26 3.80 5.79 3.57
CA LEU A 26 3.20 6.19 4.86
C LEU A 26 1.68 6.10 4.82
N GLN A 27 1.03 6.53 3.73
CA GLN A 27 -0.43 6.52 3.59
C GLN A 27 -1.03 5.12 3.68
N LEU A 28 -0.34 4.12 3.11
CA LEU A 28 -0.71 2.70 3.20
C LEU A 28 -0.49 2.11 4.59
N ASN A 29 0.44 2.69 5.36
CA ASN A 29 0.84 2.23 6.68
C ASN A 29 0.58 3.32 7.73
N PRO A 30 -0.69 3.66 8.02
CA PRO A 30 -1.03 4.74 8.94
C PRO A 30 -0.48 4.50 10.35
N GLU A 31 -0.24 3.25 10.74
CA GLU A 31 0.25 2.86 12.07
C GLU A 31 1.69 3.29 12.34
N VAL A 32 2.47 3.57 11.29
CA VAL A 32 3.87 4.00 11.42
C VAL A 32 3.91 5.45 11.92
N PRO A 33 4.49 5.74 13.09
CA PRO A 33 4.59 7.10 13.59
C PRO A 33 5.48 7.97 12.70
N LEU A 34 5.14 9.26 12.57
CA LEU A 34 5.91 10.25 11.82
C LEU A 34 7.16 10.74 12.58
N TYR A 35 7.89 9.84 13.23
CA TYR A 35 9.14 10.16 13.93
C TYR A 35 10.35 10.13 12.99
N PRO A 36 11.37 10.96 13.22
CA PRO A 36 12.59 10.96 12.39
C PRO A 36 13.24 9.59 12.23
N VAL A 37 13.16 8.73 13.27
CA VAL A 37 13.69 7.36 13.25
C VAL A 37 13.03 6.45 12.19
N ASN A 38 11.79 6.74 11.79
CA ASN A 38 11.09 6.01 10.73
C ASN A 38 11.14 6.77 9.39
N LEU A 39 11.04 8.10 9.44
CA LEU A 39 10.99 8.94 8.25
C LEU A 39 12.33 8.98 7.50
N ALA A 40 13.45 9.17 8.22
CA ALA A 40 14.74 9.33 7.57
C ALA A 40 15.18 8.06 6.81
N PRO A 41 15.11 6.85 7.40
CA PRO A 41 15.42 5.63 6.67
C PRO A 41 14.51 5.40 5.46
N LEU A 42 13.20 5.68 5.61
CA LEU A 42 12.26 5.55 4.49
C LEU A 42 12.61 6.51 3.34
N ILE A 43 12.85 7.79 3.63
CA ILE A 43 13.21 8.79 2.62
C ILE A 43 14.53 8.41 1.94
N VAL A 44 15.53 7.93 2.69
CA VAL A 44 16.80 7.48 2.12
C VAL A 44 16.59 6.27 1.21
N THR A 45 15.88 5.24 1.67
CA THR A 45 15.59 4.04 0.87
C THR A 45 14.82 4.40 -0.40
N VAL A 46 13.76 5.20 -0.30
CA VAL A 46 12.94 5.62 -1.46
C VAL A 46 13.71 6.57 -2.38
N GLY A 47 14.53 7.46 -1.83
CA GLY A 47 15.37 8.39 -2.59
C GLY A 47 16.46 7.69 -3.39
N LEU A 48 17.15 6.73 -2.78
CA LEU A 48 18.20 5.95 -3.46
C LEU A 48 17.65 4.97 -4.48
N SER A 49 16.48 4.37 -4.21
CA SER A 49 15.85 3.42 -5.13
C SER A 49 15.08 4.11 -6.25
N TYR A 50 14.13 4.99 -5.95
CA TYR A 50 13.26 5.61 -6.94
C TYR A 50 13.72 7.01 -7.33
N GLY A 51 14.19 7.81 -6.37
CA GLY A 51 14.61 9.19 -6.62
C GLY A 51 15.71 9.28 -7.68
N VAL A 52 16.75 8.44 -7.59
CA VAL A 52 17.82 8.39 -8.60
C VAL A 52 17.28 8.09 -10.01
N HIS A 53 16.33 7.17 -10.14
CA HIS A 53 15.69 6.85 -11.42
C HIS A 53 14.80 7.98 -11.92
N LEU A 54 14.07 8.68 -11.04
CA LEU A 54 13.30 9.87 -11.41
C LEU A 54 14.21 11.00 -11.89
N VAL A 55 15.36 11.23 -11.24
CA VAL A 55 16.36 12.20 -11.70
C VAL A 55 16.86 11.84 -13.10
N ALA A 56 17.23 10.58 -13.32
CA ALA A 56 17.67 10.12 -14.63
C ALA A 56 16.58 10.29 -15.70
N PHE A 57 15.35 9.87 -15.39
CA PHE A 57 14.19 9.99 -16.28
C PHE A 57 13.91 11.45 -16.64
N PHE A 58 13.78 12.35 -15.67
CA PHE A 58 13.51 13.77 -15.92
C PHE A 58 14.65 14.46 -16.66
N TYR A 59 15.89 14.08 -16.39
CA TYR A 59 17.03 14.58 -17.12
C TYR A 59 16.97 14.16 -18.59
N VAL A 60 16.76 12.87 -18.87
CA VAL A 60 16.63 12.32 -20.23
C VAL A 60 15.47 12.97 -20.98
N VAL A 61 14.29 13.08 -20.37
CA VAL A 61 13.12 13.74 -20.98
C VAL A 61 13.43 15.21 -21.32
N THR A 62 14.10 15.92 -20.42
CA THR A 62 14.47 17.33 -20.65
C THR A 62 15.50 17.47 -21.80
N VAL A 63 16.44 16.53 -21.90
CA VAL A 63 17.45 16.49 -22.97
C VAL A 63 16.83 16.09 -24.31
N ILE A 64 15.94 15.10 -24.35
CA ILE A 64 15.22 14.72 -25.57
C ILE A 64 14.38 15.90 -26.07
N ARG A 65 13.63 16.56 -25.18
CA ARG A 65 12.88 17.77 -25.53
C ARG A 65 13.78 18.84 -26.13
N LEU A 66 14.98 19.01 -25.59
CA LEU A 66 15.96 19.95 -26.13
C LEU A 66 16.36 19.60 -27.57
N ILE A 67 16.64 18.32 -27.85
CA ILE A 67 17.06 17.85 -29.17
C ILE A 67 15.93 18.04 -30.20
N LEU A 68 14.68 17.81 -29.79
CA LEU A 68 13.51 17.93 -30.65
C LEU A 68 13.03 19.37 -30.83
N SER A 69 13.42 20.31 -29.97
CA SER A 69 13.01 21.71 -30.07
C SER A 69 13.91 22.49 -31.03
N SER A 70 13.31 23.17 -32.01
CA SER A 70 14.02 24.09 -32.92
C SER A 70 14.48 25.40 -32.23
N GLU A 71 13.98 25.69 -31.04
CA GLU A 71 14.35 26.87 -30.25
C GLU A 71 15.51 26.61 -29.27
N PHE A 72 16.38 27.60 -29.06
CA PHE A 72 17.45 27.56 -28.07
C PHE A 72 16.90 27.60 -26.63
N PHE A 73 16.47 26.46 -26.09
CA PHE A 73 16.00 26.30 -24.71
C PHE A 73 17.12 26.15 -23.66
N SER A 74 17.58 27.21 -23.01
CA SER A 74 18.54 27.12 -21.89
C SER A 74 17.89 27.49 -20.55
N PRO A 75 17.46 26.51 -19.73
CA PRO A 75 16.91 26.80 -18.40
C PRO A 75 17.97 27.39 -17.47
N GLY A 76 17.51 28.17 -16.49
CA GLY A 76 18.33 28.55 -15.33
C GLY A 76 18.59 27.36 -14.41
N TRP A 77 19.46 27.54 -13.41
CA TRP A 77 19.76 26.50 -12.41
C TRP A 77 18.48 25.98 -11.71
N VAL A 78 17.59 26.90 -11.34
CA VAL A 78 16.22 26.58 -10.90
C VAL A 78 15.26 27.32 -11.82
N SER A 79 14.68 26.62 -12.78
CA SER A 79 13.78 27.22 -13.75
C SER A 79 12.33 26.92 -13.40
N LEU A 80 11.58 27.93 -12.97
CA LEU A 80 10.15 27.78 -12.67
C LEU A 80 9.36 27.17 -13.83
N ARG A 81 9.70 27.50 -15.08
CA ARG A 81 9.06 26.93 -16.28
C ARG A 81 9.29 25.42 -16.40
N VAL A 82 10.50 24.93 -16.13
CA VAL A 82 10.79 23.49 -16.14
C VAL A 82 10.17 22.82 -14.93
N GLN A 83 10.40 23.40 -13.75
CA GLN A 83 9.94 22.86 -12.48
C GLN A 83 8.43 22.70 -12.43
N SER A 84 7.63 23.66 -12.92
CA SER A 84 6.17 23.51 -12.93
C SER A 84 5.73 22.28 -13.72
N TRP A 85 6.35 21.95 -14.85
CA TRP A 85 6.02 20.74 -15.61
C TRP A 85 6.48 19.46 -14.92
N LEU A 86 7.67 19.46 -14.30
CA LEU A 86 8.16 18.30 -13.55
C LEU A 86 7.31 18.05 -12.31
N LEU A 87 6.92 19.10 -11.58
CA LEU A 87 6.00 19.03 -10.44
C LEU A 87 4.61 18.50 -10.82
N VAL A 88 4.10 18.86 -12.00
CA VAL A 88 2.86 18.25 -12.53
C VAL A 88 3.04 16.75 -12.72
N ALA A 89 4.16 16.34 -13.33
CA ALA A 89 4.43 14.92 -13.59
C ALA A 89 4.59 14.14 -12.27
N ASP A 90 5.36 14.67 -11.31
CA ASP A 90 5.55 14.06 -9.99
C ASP A 90 4.24 13.99 -9.19
N ALA A 91 3.59 15.13 -8.94
CA ALA A 91 2.39 15.18 -8.11
C ALA A 91 1.23 14.42 -8.78
N GLY A 92 1.06 14.55 -10.10
CA GLY A 92 0.04 13.83 -10.85
C GLY A 92 0.30 12.33 -10.90
N GLY A 93 1.53 11.91 -11.17
CA GLY A 93 1.94 10.51 -11.19
C GLY A 93 1.76 9.83 -9.83
N VAL A 94 2.23 10.47 -8.75
CA VAL A 94 2.06 9.91 -7.41
C VAL A 94 0.61 9.97 -6.95
N ALA A 95 -0.17 11.00 -7.29
CA ALA A 95 -1.61 11.01 -7.01
C ALA A 95 -2.32 9.83 -7.70
N ALA A 96 -2.00 9.54 -8.97
CA ALA A 96 -2.53 8.38 -9.67
C ALA A 96 -2.13 7.07 -8.98
N LEU A 97 -0.86 6.93 -8.56
CA LEU A 97 -0.39 5.78 -7.79
C LEU A 97 -1.14 5.64 -6.45
N MET A 98 -1.41 6.75 -5.75
CA MET A 98 -2.21 6.74 -4.53
C MET A 98 -3.64 6.26 -4.79
N TRP A 99 -4.29 6.71 -5.86
CA TRP A 99 -5.64 6.23 -6.22
C TRP A 99 -5.66 4.75 -6.59
N LEU A 100 -4.70 4.28 -7.39
CA LEU A 100 -4.57 2.86 -7.76
C LEU A 100 -4.33 1.98 -6.52
N ASN A 101 -3.44 2.41 -5.64
CA ASN A 101 -3.16 1.69 -4.40
C ASN A 101 -4.35 1.69 -3.43
N LEU A 102 -5.09 2.80 -3.33
CA LEU A 102 -6.30 2.86 -2.53
C LEU A 102 -7.36 1.89 -3.07
N ALA A 103 -7.56 1.85 -4.39
CA ALA A 103 -8.49 0.93 -5.02
C ALA A 103 -8.10 -0.53 -4.77
N SER A 104 -6.81 -0.87 -4.87
CA SER A 104 -6.31 -2.22 -4.61
C SER A 104 -6.44 -2.61 -3.13
N TYR A 105 -5.97 -1.76 -2.21
CA TYR A 105 -5.83 -2.11 -0.79
C TYR A 105 -7.01 -1.67 0.09
N ALA A 106 -8.09 -1.11 -0.46
CA ALA A 106 -9.27 -0.71 0.32
C ALA A 106 -9.79 -1.82 1.28
N PRO A 107 -9.81 -3.12 0.93
CA PRO A 107 -10.23 -4.18 1.85
C PRO A 107 -9.24 -4.44 3.01
N MET A 108 -7.97 -4.08 2.83
CA MET A 108 -6.89 -4.23 3.83
C MET A 108 -6.80 -3.05 4.79
N LEU A 109 -7.56 -1.98 4.52
CA LEU A 109 -7.56 -0.74 5.27
C LEU A 109 -8.86 -0.60 6.04
N ARG A 110 -8.78 0.03 7.22
CA ARG A 110 -9.99 0.48 7.93
C ARG A 110 -10.69 1.56 7.10
N HIS A 111 -12.02 1.63 7.16
CA HIS A 111 -12.80 2.62 6.40
C HIS A 111 -12.32 4.07 6.61
N ASP A 112 -12.00 4.46 7.85
CA ASP A 112 -11.47 5.80 8.14
C ASP A 112 -10.10 6.03 7.49
N THR A 113 -9.23 5.01 7.49
CA THR A 113 -7.92 5.06 6.83
C THR A 113 -8.07 5.22 5.34
N SER A 114 -8.97 4.46 4.70
CA SER A 114 -9.26 4.59 3.27
C SER A 114 -9.77 5.99 2.92
N ARG A 115 -10.65 6.58 3.73
CA ARG A 115 -11.14 7.95 3.55
C ARG A 115 -10.03 8.99 3.68
N ARG A 116 -9.13 8.84 4.66
CA ARG A 116 -7.97 9.71 4.87
C ARG A 116 -6.96 9.61 3.72
N MET A 117 -6.71 8.40 3.23
CA MET A 117 -5.87 8.17 2.05
C MET A 117 -6.50 8.80 0.80
N ALA A 118 -7.81 8.67 0.60
CA ALA A 118 -8.54 9.34 -0.48
C ALA A 118 -8.44 10.86 -0.40
N ALA A 119 -8.59 11.44 0.80
CA ALA A 119 -8.41 12.88 1.02
C ALA A 119 -6.99 13.34 0.69
N GLY A 120 -5.96 12.57 1.07
CA GLY A 120 -4.58 12.85 0.71
C GLY A 120 -4.32 12.77 -0.80
N ALA A 121 -4.86 11.74 -1.47
CA ALA A 121 -4.76 11.59 -2.92
C ALA A 121 -5.48 12.73 -3.67
N ALA A 122 -6.67 13.12 -3.21
CA ALA A 122 -7.42 14.26 -3.74
C ALA A 122 -6.66 15.58 -3.55
N ALA A 123 -6.08 15.82 -2.37
CA ALA A 123 -5.27 17.01 -2.10
C ALA A 123 -4.06 17.10 -3.05
N LEU A 124 -3.35 15.98 -3.25
CA LEU A 124 -2.22 15.95 -4.18
C LEU A 124 -2.67 16.14 -5.64
N THR A 125 -3.84 15.59 -6.02
CA THR A 125 -4.46 15.80 -7.34
C THR A 125 -4.76 17.28 -7.59
N VAL A 126 -5.37 17.96 -6.61
CA VAL A 126 -5.66 19.41 -6.70
C VAL A 126 -4.36 20.23 -6.81
N CYS A 127 -3.32 19.86 -6.06
CA CYS A 127 -2.01 20.51 -6.18
C CYS A 127 -1.39 20.29 -7.57
N ALA A 128 -1.50 19.07 -8.13
CA ALA A 128 -1.05 18.78 -9.49
C ALA A 128 -1.77 19.64 -10.55
N LEU A 129 -3.09 19.83 -10.39
CA LEU A 129 -3.87 20.73 -11.25
C LEU A 129 -3.48 22.20 -11.08
N ALA A 130 -3.13 22.64 -9.87
CA ALA A 130 -2.60 23.98 -9.63
C ALA A 130 -1.24 24.19 -10.31
N PHE A 131 -0.33 23.21 -10.21
CA PHE A 131 0.94 23.25 -10.95
C PHE A 131 0.71 23.26 -12.46
N LEU A 132 -0.27 22.50 -12.96
CA LEU A 132 -0.61 22.43 -14.38
C LEU A 132 -1.14 23.78 -14.87
N SER A 133 -2.00 24.42 -14.08
CA SER A 133 -2.55 25.75 -14.38
C SER A 133 -1.43 26.79 -14.51
N VAL A 134 -0.45 26.78 -13.61
CA VAL A 134 0.73 27.67 -13.71
C VAL A 134 1.61 27.30 -14.91
N ALA A 135 1.84 26.01 -15.16
CA ALA A 135 2.64 25.54 -16.28
C ALA A 135 2.03 25.96 -17.63
N LEU A 136 0.70 25.84 -17.78
CA LEU A 136 -0.05 26.27 -18.96
C LEU A 136 -0.08 27.79 -19.10
N ALA A 137 -0.25 28.54 -18.00
CA ALA A 137 -0.21 30.00 -18.04
C ALA A 137 1.16 30.52 -18.50
N HIS A 138 2.25 29.93 -17.98
CA HIS A 138 3.61 30.27 -18.43
C HIS A 138 3.92 29.81 -19.87
N TYR A 139 3.29 28.73 -20.33
CA TYR A 139 3.41 28.29 -21.72
C TYR A 139 2.67 29.25 -22.67
N SER A 140 1.46 29.67 -22.32
CA SER A 140 0.55 30.43 -23.19
C SER A 140 0.83 31.94 -23.22
N PHE A 141 1.17 32.55 -22.08
CA PHE A 141 1.31 34.02 -21.96
C PHE A 141 2.76 34.52 -21.93
N GLY A 142 3.75 33.63 -22.14
CA GLY A 142 5.17 33.98 -22.19
C GLY A 142 5.78 34.45 -20.86
N ARG A 143 7.00 35.01 -20.91
CA ARG A 143 7.84 35.41 -19.75
C ARG A 143 7.31 36.66 -18.99
N ARG A 144 6.06 36.70 -18.55
CA ARG A 144 5.71 37.69 -17.51
C ARG A 144 6.31 37.23 -16.19
N LYS A 145 7.32 37.96 -15.68
CA LYS A 145 7.94 37.78 -14.35
C LYS A 145 6.92 38.10 -13.24
N GLY A 146 5.80 37.39 -13.19
CA GLY A 146 4.78 37.59 -12.17
C GLY A 146 5.19 36.89 -10.89
N ARG A 147 5.48 37.67 -9.83
CA ARG A 147 5.68 37.15 -8.46
C ARG A 147 4.54 36.19 -8.04
N VAL A 148 3.34 36.45 -8.54
CA VAL A 148 2.12 35.65 -8.35
C VAL A 148 2.29 34.18 -8.74
N GLY A 149 2.87 33.88 -9.92
CA GLY A 149 3.04 32.50 -10.37
C GLY A 149 4.03 31.70 -9.51
N GLY A 150 5.10 32.35 -9.06
CA GLY A 150 6.06 31.76 -8.12
C GLY A 150 5.45 31.51 -6.75
N SER A 151 4.70 32.48 -6.20
CA SER A 151 3.99 32.33 -4.93
C SER A 151 2.94 31.22 -4.96
N LEU A 152 2.20 31.09 -6.07
CA LEU A 152 1.21 30.04 -6.23
C LEU A 152 1.85 28.65 -6.28
N VAL A 153 2.96 28.49 -7.00
CA VAL A 153 3.72 27.23 -7.01
C VAL A 153 4.31 26.92 -5.64
N ALA A 154 4.86 27.90 -4.94
CA ALA A 154 5.39 27.70 -3.59
C ALA A 154 4.29 27.27 -2.61
N LEU A 155 3.13 27.92 -2.65
CA LEU A 155 1.97 27.56 -1.83
C LEU A 155 1.46 26.16 -2.16
N ALA A 156 1.31 25.84 -3.45
CA ALA A 156 0.89 24.52 -3.90
C ALA A 156 1.92 23.44 -3.52
N LEU A 157 3.22 23.75 -3.53
CA LEU A 157 4.28 22.84 -3.08
C LEU A 157 4.16 22.54 -1.59
N VAL A 158 4.04 23.57 -0.74
CA VAL A 158 3.82 23.37 0.69
C VAL A 158 2.54 22.58 0.94
N ALA A 159 1.44 22.95 0.28
CA ALA A 159 0.16 22.26 0.40
C ALA A 159 0.26 20.78 -0.04
N SER A 160 0.99 20.49 -1.12
CA SER A 160 1.16 19.13 -1.63
C SER A 160 1.93 18.21 -0.68
N LEU A 161 2.75 18.77 0.21
CA LEU A 161 3.49 18.00 1.20
C LEU A 161 2.72 17.90 2.53
N VAL A 162 2.10 19.01 2.95
CA VAL A 162 1.43 19.11 4.25
C VAL A 162 0.04 18.46 4.23
N LEU A 163 -0.77 18.70 3.21
CA LEU A 163 -2.17 18.24 3.20
C LEU A 163 -2.29 16.70 3.18
N PRO A 164 -1.53 15.94 2.37
CA PRO A 164 -1.60 14.48 2.41
C PRO A 164 -1.15 13.92 3.77
N LEU A 165 -0.07 14.45 4.35
CA LEU A 165 0.40 14.02 5.67
C LEU A 165 -0.57 14.40 6.80
N ALA A 166 -1.18 15.58 6.73
CA ALA A 166 -2.21 16.01 7.68
C ALA A 166 -3.46 15.12 7.57
N ALA A 167 -3.90 14.80 6.35
CA ALA A 167 -5.02 13.89 6.11
C ALA A 167 -4.75 12.49 6.66
N ARG A 168 -3.51 11.99 6.56
CA ARG A 168 -3.08 10.72 7.16
C ARG A 168 -3.22 10.73 8.68
N GLY A 169 -2.72 11.79 9.31
CA GLY A 169 -2.55 11.92 10.75
C GLY A 169 -1.19 11.40 11.26
N PRO A 170 -0.89 11.60 12.55
CA PRO A 170 0.45 11.39 13.14
C PRO A 170 0.91 9.93 13.16
N GLY A 171 -0.02 8.99 12.93
CA GLY A 171 0.20 7.56 13.11
C GLY A 171 0.25 7.20 14.58
N ALA A 172 -0.89 6.75 15.09
CA ALA A 172 -0.98 6.19 16.43
C ALA A 172 -1.62 4.82 16.25
N SER A 173 -0.94 3.80 16.76
CA SER A 173 -1.51 2.46 16.94
C SER A 173 -2.92 2.63 17.49
N PRO A 174 -3.96 1.96 16.94
CA PRO A 174 -5.24 1.93 17.61
C PRO A 174 -4.96 1.50 19.06
N PRO A 175 -5.61 2.14 20.06
CA PRO A 175 -5.48 1.67 21.42
C PRO A 175 -5.72 0.17 21.37
N LEU A 176 -4.79 -0.60 21.96
CA LEU A 176 -5.00 -2.04 22.16
C LEU A 176 -6.44 -2.16 22.60
N PHE A 177 -7.28 -2.81 21.78
CA PHE A 177 -8.61 -3.12 22.23
C PHE A 177 -8.38 -4.05 23.42
N SER A 178 -8.33 -3.47 24.62
CA SER A 178 -8.79 -4.12 25.82
C SER A 178 -10.27 -4.32 25.56
N ARG A 179 -10.58 -5.32 24.72
CA ARG A 179 -11.82 -6.03 24.91
C ARG A 179 -11.73 -6.40 26.39
N ARG A 180 -12.65 -5.87 27.20
CA ARG A 180 -12.96 -6.56 28.46
C ARG A 180 -12.98 -8.03 28.06
N LEU A 181 -12.20 -8.86 28.75
CA LEU A 181 -12.56 -10.27 28.81
C LEU A 181 -14.06 -10.22 29.09
N GLU A 182 -14.84 -10.46 28.03
CA GLU A 182 -16.22 -10.84 28.16
C GLU A 182 -15.99 -12.15 28.87
N VAL A 183 -15.95 -12.09 30.22
CA VAL A 183 -15.76 -13.23 31.09
C VAL A 183 -16.72 -14.23 30.52
N ASP A 184 -16.14 -15.28 29.89
CA ASP A 184 -16.85 -16.13 28.96
C ASP A 184 -18.20 -16.41 29.60
N GLN A 185 -19.30 -15.92 29.02
CA GLN A 185 -20.58 -16.54 29.34
C GLN A 185 -20.32 -17.99 28.97
N PRO A 186 -20.33 -18.93 29.93
CA PRO A 186 -19.94 -20.29 29.64
C PRO A 186 -20.85 -20.76 28.51
N LEU A 187 -20.29 -20.88 27.32
CA LEU A 187 -21.02 -21.33 26.15
C LEU A 187 -21.48 -22.72 26.51
N ARG A 188 -22.80 -22.86 26.68
CA ARG A 188 -23.38 -24.11 27.14
C ARG A 188 -22.95 -25.20 26.15
N PRO A 189 -22.35 -26.30 26.60
CA PRO A 189 -21.87 -27.34 25.69
C PRO A 189 -23.06 -27.80 24.83
N PRO A 190 -22.87 -27.91 23.50
CA PRO A 190 -23.95 -28.28 22.60
C PRO A 190 -24.45 -29.68 22.95
N ARG A 191 -25.78 -29.86 22.94
CA ARG A 191 -26.44 -31.14 23.25
C ARG A 191 -26.14 -32.24 22.24
N GLN A 192 -25.66 -31.89 21.05
CA GLN A 192 -25.24 -32.81 19.99
C GLN A 192 -23.95 -32.31 19.35
N THR A 193 -22.98 -33.20 19.19
CA THR A 193 -21.69 -32.89 18.56
C THR A 193 -21.68 -33.44 17.13
N THR A 194 -22.06 -32.60 16.17
CA THR A 194 -21.82 -32.92 14.75
C THR A 194 -20.34 -32.64 14.46
N ARG A 195 -19.64 -33.61 13.85
CA ARG A 195 -18.25 -33.42 13.44
C ARG A 195 -18.21 -32.54 12.19
N VAL A 196 -17.47 -31.44 12.25
CA VAL A 196 -17.24 -30.54 11.12
C VAL A 196 -15.79 -30.72 10.67
N VAL A 197 -15.58 -31.00 9.39
CA VAL A 197 -14.26 -31.07 8.77
C VAL A 197 -14.16 -29.96 7.73
N LEU A 198 -13.15 -29.10 7.87
CA LEU A 198 -12.87 -28.03 6.92
C LEU A 198 -11.60 -28.39 6.16
N ILE A 199 -11.74 -28.60 4.84
CA ILE A 199 -10.62 -28.84 3.92
C ILE A 199 -10.44 -27.58 3.09
N LEU A 200 -9.22 -27.03 3.12
CA LEU A 200 -8.90 -25.80 2.41
C LEU A 200 -7.70 -26.06 1.50
N VAL A 201 -7.87 -25.70 0.24
CA VAL A 201 -6.88 -25.93 -0.83
C VAL A 201 -6.42 -24.57 -1.34
N ASP A 202 -5.13 -24.27 -1.16
CA ASP A 202 -4.58 -23.01 -1.66
C ASP A 202 -4.64 -22.98 -3.20
N GLY A 203 -5.08 -21.85 -3.75
CA GLY A 203 -5.30 -21.69 -5.20
C GLY A 203 -6.38 -22.60 -5.82
N GLY A 204 -7.13 -23.37 -5.01
CA GLY A 204 -8.14 -24.31 -5.49
C GLY A 204 -9.44 -23.64 -5.94
N SER A 205 -9.43 -22.94 -7.07
CA SER A 205 -10.65 -22.31 -7.61
C SER A 205 -11.71 -23.33 -7.98
N LEU A 206 -12.99 -22.96 -7.81
CA LEU A 206 -14.10 -23.84 -8.18
C LEU A 206 -14.09 -24.17 -9.68
N ASP A 207 -13.63 -23.26 -10.53
CA ASP A 207 -13.47 -23.51 -11.97
C ASP A 207 -12.49 -24.66 -12.23
N PHE A 208 -11.33 -24.63 -11.56
CA PHE A 208 -10.32 -25.67 -11.69
C PHE A 208 -10.83 -27.02 -11.19
N VAL A 209 -11.47 -27.04 -10.02
CA VAL A 209 -12.01 -28.26 -9.40
C VAL A 209 -13.14 -28.85 -10.26
N SER A 210 -14.04 -28.02 -10.78
CA SER A 210 -15.17 -28.45 -11.61
C SER A 210 -14.68 -29.03 -12.94
N MET A 211 -13.73 -28.37 -13.60
CA MET A 211 -13.14 -28.88 -14.84
C MET A 211 -12.39 -30.21 -14.63
N ALA A 212 -11.61 -30.33 -13.55
CA ALA A 212 -10.93 -31.58 -13.22
C ALA A 212 -11.90 -32.71 -12.86
N THR A 213 -13.03 -32.38 -12.25
CA THR A 213 -14.13 -33.31 -11.96
C THR A 213 -14.77 -33.84 -13.25
N LEU A 214 -15.09 -32.96 -14.20
CA LEU A 214 -15.66 -33.36 -15.50
C LEU A 214 -14.72 -34.28 -16.29
N GLN A 215 -13.42 -34.14 -16.11
CA GLN A 215 -12.40 -35.02 -16.70
C GLN A 215 -12.24 -36.35 -15.95
N GLY A 216 -13.02 -36.62 -14.90
CA GLY A 216 -12.91 -37.82 -14.07
C GLY A 216 -11.69 -37.86 -13.15
N LYS A 217 -10.93 -36.77 -13.02
CA LYS A 217 -9.69 -36.73 -12.23
C LYS A 217 -9.93 -36.53 -10.74
N LEU A 218 -11.06 -35.93 -10.36
CA LEU A 218 -11.42 -35.65 -8.97
C LEU A 218 -12.79 -36.26 -8.58
N PRO A 219 -12.94 -37.60 -8.61
CA PRO A 219 -14.25 -38.26 -8.43
C PRO A 219 -14.87 -38.05 -7.04
N ASN A 220 -14.05 -37.85 -5.99
CA ASN A 220 -14.54 -37.52 -4.65
C ASN A 220 -15.11 -36.09 -4.58
N PHE A 221 -14.44 -35.12 -5.24
CA PHE A 221 -14.96 -33.76 -5.33
C PHE A 221 -16.23 -33.70 -6.18
N GLY A 222 -16.31 -34.47 -7.26
CA GLY A 222 -17.54 -34.59 -8.05
C GLY A 222 -18.75 -35.01 -7.23
N ARG A 223 -18.61 -36.05 -6.41
CA ARG A 223 -19.68 -36.44 -5.48
C ARG A 223 -20.08 -35.31 -4.54
N ILE A 224 -19.12 -34.54 -4.00
CA ILE A 224 -19.41 -33.40 -3.13
C ILE A 224 -20.15 -32.28 -3.87
N LEU A 225 -19.76 -32.01 -5.13
CA LEU A 225 -20.42 -30.99 -5.96
C LEU A 225 -21.85 -31.42 -6.34
N ASP A 226 -22.07 -32.70 -6.64
CA ASP A 226 -23.38 -33.24 -7.07
C ASP A 226 -24.36 -33.40 -5.91
N SER A 227 -23.89 -33.85 -4.74
CA SER A 227 -24.74 -34.15 -3.58
C SER A 227 -24.73 -33.05 -2.51
N GLY A 228 -23.99 -31.97 -2.72
CA GLY A 228 -23.75 -30.90 -1.76
C GLY A 228 -24.20 -29.53 -2.26
N ALA A 229 -23.63 -28.49 -1.67
CA ALA A 229 -23.82 -27.12 -2.11
C ALA A 229 -22.47 -26.56 -2.57
N ALA A 230 -22.45 -26.02 -3.80
CA ALA A 230 -21.26 -25.42 -4.40
C ALA A 230 -21.55 -23.97 -4.78
N MET A 231 -20.61 -23.07 -4.48
CA MET A 231 -20.69 -21.68 -4.89
C MET A 231 -19.30 -21.06 -5.06
N HIS A 232 -19.19 -20.06 -5.93
CA HIS A 232 -17.99 -19.22 -5.97
C HIS A 232 -17.96 -18.31 -4.74
N LEU A 233 -16.86 -18.37 -4.00
CA LEU A 233 -16.60 -17.47 -2.88
C LEU A 233 -15.79 -16.27 -3.36
N ALA A 234 -16.29 -15.06 -3.08
CA ALA A 234 -15.52 -13.84 -3.29
C ALA A 234 -14.30 -13.84 -2.35
N THR A 235 -13.12 -13.50 -2.88
CA THR A 235 -11.88 -13.45 -2.12
C THR A 235 -11.46 -12.01 -1.81
N ILE A 236 -10.52 -11.87 -0.87
CA ILE A 236 -9.88 -10.60 -0.53
C ILE A 236 -8.83 -10.28 -1.59
N ARG A 237 -8.77 -9.02 -2.02
CA ARG A 237 -7.82 -8.51 -3.02
C ARG A 237 -6.96 -7.39 -2.45
N PRO A 238 -5.64 -7.35 -2.73
CA PRO A 238 -4.87 -8.35 -3.48
C PRO A 238 -4.84 -9.73 -2.82
N THR A 239 -4.96 -10.80 -3.62
CA THR A 239 -5.12 -12.18 -3.14
C THR A 239 -3.79 -12.73 -2.67
N GLN A 240 -3.49 -12.49 -1.40
CA GLN A 240 -2.29 -12.98 -0.73
C GLN A 240 -2.67 -14.06 0.30
N PRO A 241 -1.88 -15.14 0.45
CA PRO A 241 -2.22 -16.24 1.34
C PRO A 241 -2.49 -15.77 2.79
N GLY A 242 -1.58 -14.99 3.38
CA GLY A 242 -1.70 -14.53 4.77
C GLY A 242 -3.07 -13.92 5.10
N PRO A 243 -3.47 -12.81 4.44
CA PRO A 243 -4.77 -12.17 4.68
C PRO A 243 -5.99 -13.07 4.42
N VAL A 244 -5.91 -13.98 3.44
CA VAL A 244 -7.00 -14.91 3.13
C VAL A 244 -7.14 -15.97 4.22
N TRP A 245 -6.04 -16.63 4.59
CA TRP A 245 -6.04 -17.67 5.62
C TRP A 245 -6.45 -17.12 6.99
N THR A 246 -6.01 -15.92 7.38
CA THR A 246 -6.44 -15.33 8.65
C THR A 246 -7.90 -14.89 8.61
N ALA A 247 -8.42 -14.46 7.47
CA ALA A 247 -9.84 -14.15 7.31
C ALA A 247 -10.70 -15.42 7.43
N VAL A 248 -10.31 -16.54 6.83
CA VAL A 248 -11.01 -17.83 7.01
C VAL A 248 -10.95 -18.27 8.47
N ALA A 249 -9.80 -18.12 9.13
CA ALA A 249 -9.63 -18.52 10.53
C ALA A 249 -10.51 -17.70 11.50
N THR A 250 -10.78 -16.42 11.21
CA THR A 250 -11.37 -15.48 12.18
C THR A 250 -12.74 -14.93 11.78
N GLY A 251 -13.14 -15.10 10.52
CA GLY A 251 -14.30 -14.43 9.93
C GLY A 251 -14.19 -12.91 9.89
N LYS A 252 -12.97 -12.35 9.88
CA LYS A 252 -12.72 -10.90 9.90
C LYS A 252 -11.88 -10.45 8.69
N LEU A 253 -12.05 -9.18 8.31
CA LEU A 253 -11.22 -8.54 7.28
C LEU A 253 -9.77 -8.33 7.74
N PRO A 254 -8.80 -8.22 6.80
CA PRO A 254 -7.37 -8.18 7.12
C PRO A 254 -6.99 -7.14 8.17
N TRP A 255 -7.56 -5.93 8.11
CA TRP A 255 -7.31 -4.86 9.07
C TRP A 255 -7.77 -5.18 10.51
N LYS A 256 -8.74 -6.09 10.69
CA LYS A 256 -9.15 -6.59 12.01
C LYS A 256 -8.32 -7.79 12.47
N THR A 257 -7.78 -8.57 11.54
CA THR A 257 -6.95 -9.73 11.87
C THR A 257 -5.52 -9.34 12.25
N GLY A 258 -5.07 -8.14 11.85
CA GLY A 258 -3.68 -7.69 12.00
C GLY A 258 -2.74 -8.16 10.88
N VAL A 259 -3.20 -9.05 9.99
CA VAL A 259 -2.41 -9.61 8.88
C VAL A 259 -2.95 -9.05 7.58
N ARG A 260 -2.24 -8.05 7.04
CA ARG A 260 -2.68 -7.25 5.87
C ARG A 260 -1.96 -7.61 4.58
N SER A 261 -0.85 -8.33 4.67
CA SER A 261 -0.09 -8.85 3.54
C SER A 261 0.57 -10.19 3.89
N ALA A 262 1.38 -10.73 2.98
CA ALA A 262 2.12 -11.98 3.17
C ALA A 262 3.22 -11.91 4.24
N ALA A 263 3.78 -10.72 4.50
CA ALA A 263 4.88 -10.54 5.45
C ALA A 263 4.90 -9.10 5.98
N ARG A 264 5.59 -8.88 7.10
CA ARG A 264 5.93 -7.52 7.53
C ARG A 264 7.23 -7.09 6.90
N TYR A 265 7.33 -5.83 6.52
CA TYR A 265 8.44 -5.29 5.75
C TYR A 265 9.22 -4.28 6.59
N ARG A 266 10.46 -4.59 6.90
CA ARG A 266 11.32 -3.73 7.71
C ARG A 266 12.34 -3.01 6.85
N ILE A 267 12.33 -1.69 6.92
CA ILE A 267 13.38 -0.85 6.36
C ILE A 267 14.58 -0.88 7.32
N PRO A 268 15.81 -1.11 6.85
CA PRO A 268 17.01 -1.01 7.68
C PRO A 268 17.07 0.32 8.44
N ALA A 269 17.48 0.28 9.70
CA ALA A 269 17.52 1.43 10.62
C ALA A 269 16.15 2.04 11.02
N ALA A 270 15.03 1.63 10.42
CA ALA A 270 13.70 2.02 10.91
C ALA A 270 13.29 1.19 12.14
N HIS A 271 12.56 1.83 13.05
CA HIS A 271 12.05 1.18 14.26
C HIS A 271 10.80 0.35 13.96
N ASP A 272 9.86 0.93 13.23
CA ASP A 272 8.58 0.31 12.90
C ASP A 272 8.62 -0.38 11.53
N ALA A 273 7.91 -1.50 11.42
CA ALA A 273 7.74 -2.21 10.16
C ALA A 273 6.53 -1.68 9.38
N LEU A 274 6.58 -1.82 8.07
CA LEU A 274 5.44 -1.62 7.17
C LEU A 274 4.66 -2.94 7.04
N ASP A 275 3.34 -2.88 7.02
CA ASP A 275 2.50 -4.04 6.71
C ASP A 275 2.19 -4.12 5.20
N LEU A 276 2.08 -2.99 4.51
CA LEU A 276 1.80 -2.93 3.08
C LEU A 276 2.94 -2.23 2.33
N LEU A 277 3.31 -2.77 1.18
CA LEU A 277 4.13 -2.07 0.19
C LEU A 277 3.26 -1.54 -0.94
N PRO A 278 3.59 -0.39 -1.55
CA PRO A 278 2.85 0.11 -2.68
C PRO A 278 2.90 -0.85 -3.89
N ASP A 279 1.74 -1.13 -4.44
CA ASP A 279 1.59 -1.79 -5.72
C ASP A 279 1.88 -0.80 -6.87
N ASN A 280 2.22 -1.31 -8.05
CA ASN A 280 2.59 -0.53 -9.24
C ASN A 280 3.83 0.37 -9.07
N LEU A 281 4.66 0.11 -8.05
CA LEU A 281 5.91 0.84 -7.80
C LEU A 281 7.15 -0.08 -7.88
N PHE A 282 7.02 -1.30 -8.39
CA PHE A 282 8.10 -2.30 -8.39
C PHE A 282 8.71 -2.52 -6.99
N ALA A 283 7.87 -2.45 -5.94
CA ALA A 283 8.33 -2.58 -4.55
C ALA A 283 9.03 -3.91 -4.26
N GLN A 284 8.73 -4.97 -5.01
CA GLN A 284 9.43 -6.26 -4.93
C GLN A 284 10.94 -6.12 -5.18
N GLY A 285 11.36 -5.19 -6.04
CA GLY A 285 12.78 -4.90 -6.26
C GLY A 285 13.49 -4.47 -4.99
N LEU A 286 12.82 -3.75 -4.08
CA LEU A 286 13.39 -3.36 -2.79
C LEU A 286 13.75 -4.56 -1.92
N LEU A 287 12.99 -5.66 -2.04
CA LEU A 287 13.29 -6.92 -1.36
C LEU A 287 14.46 -7.64 -2.04
N SER A 288 14.42 -7.75 -3.36
CA SER A 288 15.47 -8.42 -4.14
C SER A 288 16.84 -7.78 -3.97
N PHE A 289 16.91 -6.45 -3.82
CA PHE A 289 18.15 -5.71 -3.55
C PHE A 289 18.49 -5.60 -2.06
N GLY A 290 17.69 -6.20 -1.15
CA GLY A 290 17.94 -6.17 0.29
C GLY A 290 17.76 -4.81 0.96
N LEU A 291 17.13 -3.85 0.26
CA LEU A 291 16.82 -2.51 0.78
C LEU A 291 15.66 -2.53 1.77
N ILE A 292 14.82 -3.56 1.70
CA ILE A 292 13.77 -3.88 2.66
C ILE A 292 13.83 -5.38 2.96
N ARG A 293 13.66 -5.76 4.24
CA ARG A 293 13.60 -7.16 4.65
C ARG A 293 12.16 -7.58 4.95
N ALA A 294 11.75 -8.72 4.41
CA ALA A 294 10.50 -9.35 4.79
C ALA A 294 10.69 -10.23 6.02
N THR A 295 9.78 -10.13 6.98
CA THR A 295 9.68 -11.00 8.15
C THR A 295 8.34 -11.70 8.12
N GLU A 296 8.36 -13.03 8.18
CA GLU A 296 7.16 -13.85 8.15
C GLU A 296 6.26 -13.59 9.36
N HIS A 297 4.96 -13.76 9.16
CA HIS A 297 4.00 -13.68 10.23
C HIS A 297 4.04 -14.93 11.11
N SER A 298 3.95 -14.72 12.42
CA SER A 298 3.74 -15.78 13.43
C SER A 298 2.33 -15.72 14.01
N SER A 299 1.97 -16.67 14.87
CA SER A 299 0.70 -16.63 15.60
C SER A 299 0.49 -15.33 16.39
N ALA A 300 1.58 -14.71 16.87
CA ALA A 300 1.53 -13.42 17.57
C ALA A 300 1.12 -12.23 16.68
N SER A 301 1.08 -12.40 15.36
CA SER A 301 0.58 -11.37 14.44
C SER A 301 -0.96 -11.28 14.43
N LEU A 302 -1.66 -12.33 14.90
CA LEU A 302 -3.12 -12.36 14.93
C LEU A 302 -3.67 -11.46 16.03
N GLN A 303 -4.54 -10.54 15.65
CA GLN A 303 -5.23 -9.61 16.55
C GLN A 303 -6.72 -9.97 16.75
N ALA A 304 -7.18 -11.06 16.13
CA ALA A 304 -8.55 -11.55 16.24
C ALA A 304 -8.58 -13.03 16.65
N ARG A 305 -9.58 -13.40 17.45
CA ARG A 305 -9.81 -14.79 17.86
C ARG A 305 -10.14 -15.65 16.65
N THR A 306 -9.49 -16.81 16.57
CA THR A 306 -9.72 -17.82 15.55
C THR A 306 -10.90 -18.70 15.91
N LEU A 307 -11.45 -19.42 14.93
CA LEU A 307 -12.56 -20.34 15.10
C LEU A 307 -12.24 -21.40 16.17
N TRP A 308 -11.05 -22.01 16.12
CA TRP A 308 -10.64 -23.02 17.10
C TRP A 308 -10.43 -22.43 18.51
N SER A 309 -9.99 -21.18 18.65
CA SER A 309 -9.94 -20.50 19.95
C SER A 309 -11.34 -20.28 20.53
N ILE A 310 -12.33 -19.98 19.69
CA ILE A 310 -13.73 -19.83 20.09
C ILE A 310 -14.30 -21.19 20.51
N LEU A 311 -14.07 -22.23 19.71
CA LEU A 311 -14.50 -23.59 20.03
C LEU A 311 -13.87 -24.11 21.33
N GLY A 312 -12.56 -23.87 21.52
CA GLY A 312 -11.85 -24.23 22.75
C GLY A 312 -12.45 -23.56 23.99
N SER A 313 -12.76 -22.26 23.93
CA SER A 313 -13.46 -21.57 25.03
C SER A 313 -14.87 -22.11 25.31
N ALA A 314 -15.49 -22.75 24.32
CA ALA A 314 -16.80 -23.41 24.46
C ALA A 314 -16.71 -24.87 24.93
N GLY A 315 -15.50 -25.36 25.26
CA GLY A 315 -15.26 -26.75 25.65
C GLY A 315 -15.35 -27.75 24.49
N LEU A 316 -15.27 -27.29 23.24
CA LEU A 316 -15.27 -28.13 22.05
C LEU A 316 -13.85 -28.42 21.57
N SER A 317 -13.58 -29.67 21.20
CA SER A 317 -12.29 -30.08 20.65
C SER A 317 -12.14 -29.65 19.20
N ALA A 318 -10.96 -29.13 18.84
CA ALA A 318 -10.60 -28.75 17.49
C ALA A 318 -9.19 -29.27 17.16
N GLY A 319 -9.05 -29.95 16.02
CA GLY A 319 -7.75 -30.35 15.46
C GLY A 319 -7.36 -29.42 14.33
N ILE A 320 -6.13 -28.91 14.35
CA ILE A 320 -5.60 -28.03 13.30
C ILE A 320 -4.36 -28.69 12.70
N VAL A 321 -4.33 -28.82 11.38
CA VAL A 321 -3.23 -29.46 10.64
C VAL A 321 -2.79 -28.53 9.52
N ASN A 322 -1.49 -28.26 9.43
CA ASN A 322 -0.85 -27.44 8.37
C ASN A 322 -1.50 -26.06 8.13
N TRP A 323 -2.07 -25.45 9.18
CA TRP A 323 -2.63 -24.10 9.08
C TRP A 323 -1.54 -23.05 9.33
N PRO A 324 -1.36 -22.04 8.45
CA PRO A 324 -0.29 -21.06 8.59
C PRO A 324 -0.57 -20.08 9.76
N LEU A 325 0.46 -19.44 10.31
CA LEU A 325 0.34 -18.55 11.49
C LEU A 325 -0.21 -19.23 12.76
N THR A 326 0.02 -20.53 12.95
CA THR A 326 -0.32 -21.26 14.19
C THR A 326 0.87 -21.47 15.12
N SER A 327 2.09 -21.14 14.66
CA SER A 327 3.32 -21.26 15.43
C SER A 327 3.82 -19.89 15.95
N PRO A 328 4.32 -19.79 17.19
CA PRO A 328 4.22 -20.82 18.23
C PRO A 328 2.76 -21.02 18.66
N ALA A 329 2.43 -22.18 19.22
CA ALA A 329 1.09 -22.42 19.75
C ALA A 329 0.76 -21.37 20.82
N GLN A 330 -0.39 -20.71 20.69
CA GLN A 330 -0.86 -19.78 21.71
C GLN A 330 -1.45 -20.54 22.89
N PRO A 331 -1.28 -20.04 24.13
CA PRO A 331 -1.76 -20.70 25.35
C PRO A 331 -3.28 -20.77 25.43
#